data_AF-A0A4P9Y4U2-F1
#
_entry.id   AF-A0A4P9Y4U2-F1
#
_cell.length_a   1.000
_cell.length_b   1.000
_cell.length_c   1.000
_cell.angle_alpha   90.00
_cell.angle_beta   90.00
_cell.angle_gamma   90.00
#
_symmetry.space_group_name_H-M   'P 1'
#
loop_
_entity.id
_entity.type
_entity.pdbx_description
1 polymer ?
#
loop_
_entity_poly.entity_id
_entity_poly.type
_entity_poly.pdbx_seq_one_letter_code
_entity_poly.pdbx_strand_id
1 'polypeptide(L)'
;SPNLEFGNGILRIRFDQRDSFPTFGHRYHFALEDAIDDCPEYLVHFPTLTSMALEYGLRLLYVQPFPNVYGELKMAPPFRDLLYRMRV
;
A
#
# COMPACT_ATOMS: atom_id res chain seq x y z
N SER A 1 1.04 26.61 -7.01
CA SER A 1 0.72 25.26 -7.53
C SER A 1 -0.03 24.50 -6.46
N PRO A 2 -1.11 23.76 -6.77
CA PRO A 2 -1.74 22.91 -5.75
C PRO A 2 -0.68 21.95 -5.20
N ASN A 3 -0.62 21.80 -3.88
CA ASN A 3 0.31 20.86 -3.25
C ASN A 3 -0.16 19.44 -3.59
N LEU A 4 0.56 18.75 -4.48
CA LEU A 4 0.30 17.37 -4.92
C LEU A 4 1.11 16.34 -4.12
N GLU A 5 1.84 16.82 -3.11
CA GLU A 5 2.75 16.03 -2.29
C GLU A 5 2.29 15.99 -0.83
N PHE A 6 2.40 14.83 -0.21
CA PHE A 6 2.22 14.64 1.23
C PHE A 6 3.18 13.58 1.75
N GLY A 7 3.46 13.62 3.05
CA GLY A 7 4.45 12.73 3.66
C GLY A 7 4.90 13.18 5.04
N ASN A 8 6.02 12.61 5.49
CA ASN A 8 6.76 12.96 6.70
C ASN A 8 8.28 12.85 6.42
N GLY A 9 9.12 12.83 7.47
CA GLY A 9 10.58 12.74 7.31
C GLY A 9 11.06 11.45 6.62
N ILE A 10 10.27 10.37 6.68
CA ILE A 10 10.63 9.03 6.22
C ILE A 10 9.93 8.70 4.88
N LEU A 11 8.67 9.10 4.73
CA LEU A 11 7.82 8.76 3.58
C LEU A 11 7.43 10.02 2.80
N ARG A 12 7.50 10.00 1.47
CA ARG A 12 6.98 11.05 0.60
C ARG A 12 6.21 10.46 -0.57
N ILE A 13 5.02 10.99 -0.82
CA ILE A 13 4.15 10.60 -1.93
C ILE A 13 3.78 11.85 -2.72
N ARG A 14 4.02 11.84 -4.04
CA ARG A 14 3.70 12.95 -4.93
C ARG A 14 2.88 12.48 -6.13
N PHE A 15 1.65 12.96 -6.24
CA PHE A 15 0.79 12.65 -7.39
C PHE A 15 1.11 13.53 -8.59
N ASP A 16 0.86 13.02 -9.80
CA ASP A 16 0.94 13.83 -11.02
C ASP A 16 -0.23 14.83 -11.12
N GLN A 17 -1.39 14.47 -10.56
CA GLN A 17 -2.62 15.24 -10.60
C GLN A 17 -3.57 14.80 -9.47
N ARG A 18 -4.59 15.61 -9.17
CA ARG A 18 -5.60 15.30 -8.15
C ARG A 18 -7.06 15.50 -8.60
N ASP A 19 -7.25 15.87 -9.85
CA ASP A 19 -8.54 16.31 -10.39
C ASP A 19 -9.31 15.18 -11.08
N SER A 20 -8.64 14.07 -11.39
CA SER A 20 -9.23 12.87 -12.00
C SER A 20 -8.81 11.60 -11.27
N PHE A 21 -9.63 10.56 -11.32
CA PHE A 21 -9.35 9.28 -10.67
C PHE A 21 -9.58 8.13 -11.66
N PRO A 22 -8.74 8.00 -12.69
CA PRO A 22 -8.90 6.94 -13.68
C PRO A 22 -8.65 5.57 -13.02
N THR A 23 -9.35 4.54 -13.50
CA THR A 23 -9.22 3.17 -13.00
C THR A 23 -7.81 2.61 -13.18
N PHE A 24 -7.12 3.04 -14.24
CA PHE A 24 -5.76 2.63 -14.58
C PHE A 24 -4.89 3.86 -14.86
N GLY A 25 -3.58 3.72 -14.65
CA GLY A 25 -2.62 4.76 -15.03
C GLY A 25 -2.59 6.00 -14.12
N HIS A 26 -3.33 5.99 -13.00
CA HIS A 26 -3.23 7.06 -12.01
C HIS A 26 -1.90 6.97 -11.26
N ARG A 27 -0.88 7.69 -11.75
CA ARG A 27 0.49 7.61 -11.27
C ARG A 27 0.73 8.51 -10.05
N TYR A 28 1.53 8.01 -9.11
CA TYR A 28 2.19 8.79 -8.08
C TYR A 28 3.64 8.36 -7.96
N HIS A 29 4.45 9.22 -7.37
CA HIS A 29 5.84 8.98 -7.06
C HIS A 29 5.96 8.62 -5.58
N PHE A 30 6.56 7.47 -5.28
CA PHE A 30 6.78 6.95 -3.94
C PHE A 30 8.27 7.05 -3.58
N ALA A 31 8.55 7.68 -2.44
CA ALA A 31 9.88 7.73 -1.85
C ALA A 31 9.83 7.30 -0.39
N LEU A 32 10.80 6.50 0.01
CA LEU A 32 11.00 5.98 1.36
C LEU A 32 12.49 6.10 1.72
N GLU A 33 12.78 6.83 2.79
CA GLU A 33 14.13 7.06 3.29
C GLU A 33 14.93 5.75 3.39
N ASP A 34 16.17 5.76 2.91
CA ASP A 34 17.12 4.63 2.85
C ASP A 34 16.68 3.40 2.02
N ALA A 35 15.55 3.46 1.32
CA ALA A 35 15.03 2.32 0.55
C ALA A 35 14.68 2.66 -0.90
N ILE A 36 13.94 3.77 -1.13
CA ILE A 36 13.39 4.12 -2.44
C ILE A 36 13.46 5.64 -2.62
N ASP A 37 14.16 6.11 -3.65
CA ASP A 37 14.36 7.55 -3.84
C ASP A 37 13.20 8.25 -4.57
N ASP A 38 12.75 7.72 -5.72
CA ASP A 38 11.66 8.30 -6.52
C ASP A 38 11.06 7.28 -7.50
N CYS A 39 10.29 6.31 -6.98
CA CYS A 39 9.71 5.23 -7.79
C CYS A 39 8.33 5.63 -8.34
N PRO A 40 8.07 5.53 -9.65
CA PRO A 40 6.73 5.70 -10.20
C PRO A 40 5.86 4.47 -9.89
N GLU A 41 4.79 4.69 -9.13
CA GLU A 41 3.78 3.70 -8.78
C GLU A 41 2.39 4.11 -9.31
N TYR A 42 1.44 3.18 -9.30
CA TYR A 42 0.09 3.41 -9.82
C TYR A 42 -0.96 3.02 -8.79
N LEU A 43 -1.99 3.84 -8.64
CA LEU A 43 -3.08 3.59 -7.72
C LEU A 43 -3.83 2.31 -8.13
N VAL A 44 -3.93 1.35 -7.21
CA VAL A 44 -4.66 0.11 -7.42
C VAL A 44 -6.13 0.31 -7.02
N HIS A 45 -7.02 0.33 -8.01
CA HIS A 45 -8.46 0.34 -7.76
C HIS A 45 -8.93 -1.07 -7.35
N PHE A 46 -9.07 -1.30 -6.04
CA PHE A 46 -9.30 -2.64 -5.47
C PHE A 46 -10.53 -3.40 -6.03
N PRO A 47 -11.69 -2.75 -6.31
CA PRO A 47 -12.80 -3.41 -6.98
C PRO A 47 -12.43 -3.94 -8.37
N THR A 48 -11.63 -3.18 -9.13
CA THR A 48 -11.14 -3.61 -10.44
C THR A 48 -10.17 -4.78 -10.33
N LEU A 49 -9.22 -4.73 -9.39
CA LEU A 49 -8.32 -5.86 -9.11
C LEU A 49 -9.12 -7.15 -8.82
N THR A 50 -10.15 -7.04 -7.99
CA THR A 50 -10.99 -8.19 -7.60
C THR A 50 -11.81 -8.73 -8.77
N SER A 51 -12.39 -7.85 -9.59
CA SER A 51 -13.13 -8.24 -10.80
C SER A 51 -12.23 -8.95 -11.81
N MET A 52 -11.03 -8.40 -12.07
CA MET A 52 -10.08 -9.00 -12.98
C MET A 52 -9.61 -10.37 -12.48
N ALA A 53 -9.32 -10.51 -11.19
CA ALA A 53 -8.93 -11.80 -10.61
C ALA A 53 -10.03 -12.87 -10.74
N LEU A 54 -11.31 -12.45 -10.63
CA LEU A 54 -12.46 -13.33 -10.78
C LEU A 54 -12.57 -13.93 -12.19
N GLU A 55 -12.19 -13.19 -13.23
CA GLU A 55 -12.16 -13.69 -14.61
C GLU A 55 -11.20 -14.88 -14.78
N TYR A 56 -10.20 -15.00 -13.90
CA TYR A 56 -9.26 -16.13 -13.84
C TYR A 56 -9.63 -17.18 -12.77
N GLY A 57 -10.86 -17.13 -12.24
CA GLY A 57 -11.35 -18.09 -11.24
C GLY A 57 -10.84 -17.84 -9.82
N LEU A 58 -10.19 -16.70 -9.54
CA LEU A 58 -9.73 -16.33 -8.21
C LEU A 58 -10.85 -15.60 -7.44
N ARG A 59 -10.91 -15.81 -6.12
CA ARG A 59 -11.85 -15.10 -5.24
C ARG A 59 -11.10 -14.39 -4.13
N LEU A 60 -11.53 -13.18 -3.79
CA LEU A 60 -11.00 -12.46 -2.65
C LEU A 60 -11.42 -13.19 -1.36
N LEU A 61 -10.44 -13.72 -0.63
CA LEU A 61 -10.67 -14.37 0.67
C LEU A 61 -10.52 -13.40 1.83
N TYR A 62 -9.60 -12.45 1.72
CA TYR A 62 -9.22 -11.57 2.82
C TYR A 62 -8.57 -10.28 2.30
N VAL A 63 -8.96 -9.15 2.89
CA VAL A 63 -8.31 -7.85 2.72
C VAL A 63 -8.40 -7.10 4.04
N GLN A 64 -7.27 -6.56 4.50
CA GLN A 64 -7.23 -5.78 5.74
C GLN A 64 -6.04 -4.82 5.73
N PRO A 65 -6.18 -3.59 6.27
CA PRO A 65 -5.06 -2.66 6.41
C PRO A 65 -3.96 -3.20 7.32
N PHE A 66 -2.70 -2.88 7.00
CA PHE A 66 -1.53 -3.35 7.74
C PHE A 66 -1.58 -3.09 9.26
N PRO A 67 -2.00 -1.90 9.76
CA PRO A 67 -2.07 -1.66 11.21
C PRO A 67 -3.02 -2.62 11.95
N ASN A 68 -4.12 -3.02 11.30
CA ASN A 68 -5.09 -3.93 11.90
C ASN A 68 -4.52 -5.36 11.95
N VAL A 69 -3.90 -5.80 10.85
CA VAL A 69 -3.21 -7.10 10.80
C VAL A 69 -2.14 -7.18 11.88
N TYR A 70 -1.29 -6.15 11.98
CA TYR A 70 -0.26 -6.09 13.02
C TYR A 70 -0.86 -6.11 14.43
N GLY A 71 -1.89 -5.29 14.68
CA GLY A 71 -2.57 -5.20 15.98
C GLY A 71 -3.18 -6.52 16.44
N GLU A 72 -3.79 -7.27 15.53
CA GLU A 72 -4.39 -8.58 15.80
C GLU A 72 -3.34 -9.66 16.00
N LEU A 73 -2.38 -9.76 15.07
CA LEU A 73 -1.44 -10.89 15.05
C LEU A 73 -0.35 -10.78 16.11
N LYS A 74 0.10 -9.57 16.48
CA LYS A 74 1.15 -9.40 17.51
C LYS A 74 0.76 -9.94 18.89
N MET A 75 -0.54 -10.18 19.12
CA MET A 75 -1.04 -10.72 20.38
C MET A 75 -0.96 -12.25 20.44
N ALA A 76 -0.84 -12.94 19.30
CA ALA A 76 -0.72 -14.39 19.27
C ALA A 76 0.74 -14.82 19.48
N PRO A 77 1.03 -15.75 20.43
CA PRO A 77 2.39 -16.18 20.74
C PRO A 77 3.28 -16.54 19.54
N PRO A 78 2.85 -17.37 18.56
CA PRO A 78 3.74 -17.76 17.46
C PRO A 78 4.17 -16.58 16.58
N PHE A 79 3.30 -15.60 16.36
CA PHE A 79 3.60 -14.43 15.53
C PHE A 79 4.43 -13.40 16.31
N ARG A 80 4.10 -13.17 17.58
CA ARG A 80 4.87 -12.30 18.47
C ARG A 80 6.32 -12.79 18.61
N ASP A 81 6.51 -14.07 18.87
CA ASP A 81 7.85 -14.64 19.07
C ASP A 81 8.65 -14.64 17.75
N LEU A 82 7.98 -14.67 16.60
CA LEU A 82 8.61 -14.45 15.30
C LEU A 82 9.05 -12.98 15.11
N LEU A 83 8.21 -12.00 15.46
CA LEU A 83 8.57 -10.57 15.40
C LEU A 83 9.84 -10.29 16.22
N TYR A 84 9.93 -10.82 17.44
CA TYR A 84 11.14 -10.69 18.26
C TYR A 84 12.39 -11.30 17.61
N ARG A 85 12.28 -12.47 16.98
CA ARG A 85 13.40 -13.09 16.27
C ARG A 85 13.83 -12.29 15.04
N MET A 86 12.88 -11.67 14.34
CA MET A 86 13.13 -10.80 13.19
C MET A 86 13.62 -9.40 13.59
N ARG A 87 13.59 -9.08 14.89
CA ARG A 87 13.97 -7.77 15.46
C ARG A 87 13.05 -6.63 15.00
N VAL A 88 11.74 -6.90 15.00
CA VAL A 88 10.67 -5.95 14.65
C VAL A 88 9.76 -5.71 15.85
#